data_AF-A0A374SZB3-F1
#
_entry.id   AF-A0A374SZB3-F1
#
_cell.length_a   1.000
_cell.length_b   1.000
_cell.length_c   1.000
_cell.angle_alpha   90.00
_cell.angle_beta   90.00
_cell.angle_gamma   90.00
#
_symmetry.space_group_name_H-M   'P 1'
#
loop_
_entity.id
_entity.type
_entity.pdbx_description
1 polymer ?
#
loop_
_entity_poly.entity_id
_entity_poly.type
_entity_poly.pdbx_seq_one_letter_code
_entity_poly.pdbx_strand_id
1 'polypeptide(L)'
;MENETRGQEDAAQDAAACAEALESLDRFSLDEVAFDETIVDMQDAAGDGIPDTGDDVEDARDEADVEKGDDEGNGQPEPNAGDETSLLGDLPVDESLTRELPGLGSAPVVDETIAMGDIPLPSAPSAHEAEVRHRKMSPKRRNLMVAGVVAVALVAGGAGYAAWNGYQQEQAAVVAANAHTMMSVQIGVHAAGLDCSTGSKIPVQVSGQDSDGSSVSETLYVDEHGRGIKLLPGDYTLSIAASPIAADGTIYTVPTTKTQVTVKSDGQDLSAQAAFKLKVPSADTVTNDQIDAAAKYAEEGGASSAATAKVLQQAATARRDAAVNAVSAQKAQAARDADARHKATDLYQLDIPVEWYGKVETWQNGSTLCIYLAGDSDTPIVTLVAVREGESFTPDEGDTVLGAANLGNGYTVYASGPVYPYVVPQTINGRTQNPVSTYPMDTAIELVELTTGNRYTYSQIKSVLVGKDGKADAATKLECDYIAQILLPSIKAQD
;
A
#
# COMPACT_ATOMS: atom_id res chain seq x y z
N MET A 1 49.03 25.77 -40.05
CA MET A 1 47.63 25.71 -39.57
C MET A 1 46.99 24.49 -40.22
N GLU A 2 47.41 23.28 -39.83
CA GLU A 2 46.99 22.01 -40.47
C GLU A 2 47.04 20.85 -39.45
N ASN A 3 46.46 21.01 -38.25
CA ASN A 3 46.29 19.87 -37.33
C ASN A 3 45.14 20.00 -36.29
N GLU A 4 44.13 20.83 -36.55
CA GLU A 4 42.98 21.02 -35.64
C GLU A 4 41.64 20.54 -36.23
N THR A 5 41.53 20.37 -37.55
CA THR A 5 40.30 19.92 -38.23
C THR A 5 40.08 18.41 -38.22
N ARG A 6 41.11 17.60 -37.92
CA ARG A 6 41.02 16.13 -38.04
C ARG A 6 40.40 15.42 -36.83
N GLY A 7 40.37 16.06 -35.66
CA GLY A 7 39.76 15.49 -34.45
C GLY A 7 38.24 15.71 -34.36
N GLN A 8 37.64 16.42 -35.32
CA GLN A 8 36.22 16.80 -35.28
C GLN A 8 35.35 16.02 -36.29
N GLU A 9 35.95 15.28 -37.22
CA GLU A 9 35.24 14.40 -38.15
C GLU A 9 34.95 13.00 -37.54
N ASP A 10 35.90 12.38 -36.82
CA ASP A 10 35.67 11.09 -36.13
C ASP A 10 34.50 11.18 -35.13
N ALA A 11 34.46 12.25 -34.33
CA ALA A 11 33.39 12.49 -33.34
C ALA A 11 32.00 12.73 -33.97
N ALA A 12 31.93 13.01 -35.28
CA ALA A 12 30.68 13.17 -36.00
C ALA A 12 30.16 11.85 -36.61
N GLN A 13 31.03 10.85 -36.85
CA GLN A 13 30.63 9.56 -37.43
C GLN A 13 30.04 8.61 -36.39
N ASP A 14 30.61 8.51 -35.18
CA ASP A 14 30.03 7.72 -34.08
C ASP A 14 28.68 8.28 -33.61
N ALA A 15 28.43 9.58 -33.78
CA ALA A 15 27.13 10.19 -33.48
C ALA A 15 26.01 9.74 -34.46
N ALA A 16 26.36 9.45 -35.72
CA ALA A 16 25.39 9.01 -36.72
C ALA A 16 24.94 7.56 -36.51
N ALA A 17 25.86 6.66 -36.10
CA ALA A 17 25.53 5.26 -35.82
C ALA A 17 24.52 5.09 -34.68
N CYS A 18 24.52 6.00 -33.70
CA CYS A 18 23.53 6.03 -32.61
C CYS A 18 22.16 6.61 -33.04
N ALA A 19 22.06 7.30 -34.18
CA ALA A 19 20.80 7.86 -34.68
C ALA A 19 19.96 6.81 -35.43
N GLU A 20 20.58 6.02 -36.31
CA GLU A 20 19.84 5.01 -37.11
C GLU A 20 19.24 3.87 -36.27
N ALA A 21 19.77 3.63 -35.05
CA ALA A 21 19.16 2.71 -34.10
C ALA A 21 17.78 3.19 -33.59
N LEU A 22 17.59 4.51 -33.45
CA LEU A 22 16.36 5.11 -32.91
C LEU A 22 15.22 5.20 -33.94
N GLU A 23 15.50 5.41 -35.23
CA GLU A 23 14.47 5.38 -36.28
C GLU A 23 13.80 4.00 -36.44
N SER A 24 14.37 2.93 -35.88
CA SER A 24 13.79 1.58 -35.95
C SER A 24 12.62 1.35 -34.98
N LEU A 25 12.45 2.20 -33.96
CA LEU A 25 11.39 2.08 -32.95
C LEU A 25 10.14 2.93 -33.26
N ASP A 26 10.30 4.02 -34.03
CA ASP A 26 9.21 4.95 -34.40
C ASP A 26 8.27 4.40 -35.51
N ARG A 27 8.19 3.07 -35.64
CA ARG A 27 7.34 2.39 -36.64
C ARG A 27 6.59 1.17 -36.11
N PHE A 28 6.40 1.07 -34.79
CA PHE A 28 5.25 0.35 -34.23
C PHE A 28 4.06 1.32 -34.17
N SER A 29 3.13 1.17 -35.12
CA SER A 29 2.06 2.13 -35.40
C SER A 29 0.93 2.12 -34.36
N LEU A 30 0.41 3.33 -34.06
CA LEU A 30 -0.82 3.58 -33.31
C LEU A 30 -2.07 3.16 -34.12
N ASP A 31 -2.23 1.86 -34.39
CA ASP A 31 -3.33 1.36 -35.25
C ASP A 31 -3.84 -0.05 -34.86
N GLU A 32 -3.56 -0.54 -33.64
CA GLU A 32 -4.02 -1.87 -33.18
C GLU A 32 -4.51 -1.87 -31.72
N VAL A 33 -5.44 -0.97 -31.39
CA VAL A 33 -6.38 -1.15 -30.25
C VAL A 33 -7.81 -0.76 -30.68
N ALA A 34 -8.26 -1.35 -31.79
CA ALA A 34 -9.69 -1.45 -32.06
C ALA A 34 -10.24 -2.61 -31.20
N PHE A 35 -11.12 -2.31 -30.24
CA PHE A 35 -11.87 -3.36 -29.55
C PHE A 35 -12.98 -3.87 -30.47
N ASP A 36 -12.93 -5.17 -30.77
CA ASP A 36 -13.76 -5.82 -31.77
C ASP A 36 -15.21 -6.03 -31.29
N GLU A 37 -16.17 -5.34 -31.91
CA GLU A 37 -17.61 -5.55 -31.67
C GLU A 37 -18.12 -6.81 -32.37
N THR A 38 -17.80 -8.00 -31.82
CA THR A 38 -18.25 -9.29 -32.38
C THR A 38 -18.99 -10.18 -31.36
N ILE A 39 -20.17 -9.75 -30.92
CA ILE A 39 -21.18 -10.67 -30.34
C ILE A 39 -22.41 -10.77 -31.25
N VAL A 40 -22.22 -11.59 -32.28
CA VAL A 40 -23.16 -12.60 -32.82
C VAL A 40 -24.65 -12.24 -32.89
N ASP A 41 -25.08 -12.04 -34.13
CA ASP A 41 -26.47 -12.08 -34.58
C ASP A 41 -27.15 -13.43 -34.24
N MET A 42 -28.35 -13.41 -33.65
CA MET A 42 -29.19 -14.61 -33.49
C MET A 42 -30.69 -14.29 -33.54
N GLN A 43 -31.19 -14.06 -34.76
CA GLN A 43 -32.60 -14.29 -35.10
C GLN A 43 -32.77 -15.74 -35.58
N ASP A 44 -33.69 -16.50 -34.98
CA ASP A 44 -35.02 -16.78 -35.57
C ASP A 44 -35.71 -18.02 -34.93
N ALA A 45 -37.02 -18.12 -35.19
CA ALA A 45 -37.85 -19.33 -35.23
C ALA A 45 -38.46 -19.91 -33.93
N ALA A 46 -39.77 -19.64 -33.83
CA ALA A 46 -40.86 -20.44 -33.24
C ALA A 46 -41.27 -20.20 -31.75
N GLY A 47 -42.56 -20.00 -31.45
CA GLY A 47 -43.68 -19.73 -32.36
C GLY A 47 -45.09 -19.95 -31.78
N ASP A 48 -46.03 -19.11 -32.24
CA ASP A 48 -47.50 -19.24 -32.31
C ASP A 48 -48.31 -19.55 -31.01
N GLY A 49 -49.56 -19.04 -30.92
CA GLY A 49 -50.51 -19.41 -29.86
C GLY A 49 -51.18 -18.27 -29.06
N ILE A 50 -52.22 -17.67 -29.63
CA ILE A 50 -53.30 -16.87 -28.97
C ILE A 50 -54.63 -17.60 -29.29
N PRO A 51 -55.75 -17.56 -28.51
CA PRO A 51 -56.09 -16.76 -27.32
C PRO A 51 -56.66 -17.56 -26.10
N ASP A 52 -57.11 -16.86 -25.04
CA ASP A 52 -58.55 -16.68 -24.70
C ASP A 52 -58.96 -16.83 -23.20
N THR A 53 -60.06 -16.15 -22.83
CA THR A 53 -60.82 -16.18 -21.55
C THR A 53 -60.10 -15.64 -20.29
N GLY A 54 -60.79 -14.96 -19.36
CA GLY A 54 -62.20 -14.52 -19.34
C GLY A 54 -62.62 -13.90 -18.00
N ASP A 55 -63.85 -13.37 -17.96
CA ASP A 55 -64.65 -12.93 -16.81
C ASP A 55 -64.10 -11.81 -15.88
N ASP A 56 -64.62 -10.60 -16.13
CA ASP A 56 -65.38 -9.71 -15.21
C ASP A 56 -65.61 -10.16 -13.75
N VAL A 57 -65.73 -9.17 -12.84
CA VAL A 57 -66.96 -8.86 -12.05
C VAL A 57 -66.74 -7.64 -11.14
N GLU A 58 -67.76 -6.78 -10.99
CA GLU A 58 -67.80 -5.66 -10.03
C GLU A 58 -68.46 -6.06 -8.69
N ASP A 59 -67.93 -5.53 -7.57
CA ASP A 59 -68.69 -4.86 -6.49
C ASP A 59 -67.61 -4.31 -5.50
N ALA A 60 -67.51 -3.03 -5.12
CA ALA A 60 -68.47 -2.00 -4.64
C ALA A 60 -68.63 -1.97 -3.11
N ARG A 61 -68.29 -0.79 -2.54
CA ARG A 61 -68.77 -0.26 -1.23
C ARG A 61 -68.19 -0.97 0.02
N ASP A 62 -68.08 -0.32 1.18
CA ASP A 62 -68.96 0.74 1.69
C ASP A 62 -68.28 1.87 2.48
N GLU A 63 -69.04 2.93 2.73
CA GLU A 63 -68.67 4.13 3.51
C GLU A 63 -68.75 3.87 5.03
N ALA A 64 -67.81 4.42 5.82
CA ALA A 64 -67.93 4.49 7.29
C ALA A 64 -67.11 5.64 7.90
N ASP A 65 -67.69 6.84 7.88
CA ASP A 65 -67.27 8.01 8.66
C ASP A 65 -67.35 7.77 10.18
N VAL A 66 -66.43 8.37 10.96
CA VAL A 66 -66.68 8.78 12.36
C VAL A 66 -65.65 9.82 12.83
N GLU A 67 -66.15 10.76 13.65
CA GLU A 67 -65.51 12.03 14.01
C GLU A 67 -64.25 11.99 14.91
N LYS A 68 -63.48 13.09 14.78
CA LYS A 68 -62.74 13.87 15.81
C LYS A 68 -62.56 13.29 17.22
N GLY A 69 -61.33 13.47 17.71
CA GLY A 69 -61.04 13.75 19.12
C GLY A 69 -59.85 14.70 19.25
N ASP A 70 -60.10 15.97 19.61
CA ASP A 70 -59.04 16.94 19.91
C ASP A 70 -58.70 16.91 21.41
N ASP A 71 -57.42 16.94 21.79
CA ASP A 71 -57.00 17.35 23.14
C ASP A 71 -55.56 17.91 23.15
N GLU A 72 -55.27 18.88 24.02
CA GLU A 72 -54.01 19.64 24.06
C GLU A 72 -53.14 19.25 25.27
N GLY A 73 -51.97 18.63 25.02
CA GLY A 73 -51.07 18.11 26.05
C GLY A 73 -49.71 18.82 26.14
N ASN A 74 -49.68 20.08 26.59
CA ASN A 74 -48.41 20.83 26.74
C ASN A 74 -47.51 20.24 27.85
N GLY A 75 -46.25 19.91 27.52
CA GLY A 75 -45.29 19.33 28.46
C GLY A 75 -43.83 19.48 28.05
N GLN A 76 -43.22 20.64 28.32
CA GLN A 76 -41.76 20.84 28.28
C GLN A 76 -41.09 20.01 29.41
N PRO A 77 -39.92 19.40 29.17
CA PRO A 77 -38.69 20.11 29.55
C PRO A 77 -37.49 19.92 28.58
N GLU A 78 -36.60 20.91 28.59
CA GLU A 78 -35.21 20.78 28.12
C GLU A 78 -34.31 20.24 29.25
N PRO A 79 -33.02 19.92 29.00
CA PRO A 79 -32.39 19.44 27.77
C PRO A 79 -31.69 18.09 27.99
N ASN A 80 -31.12 17.48 26.93
CA ASN A 80 -29.96 16.61 27.11
C ASN A 80 -28.96 16.74 25.96
N ALA A 81 -27.68 16.52 26.27
CA ALA A 81 -26.60 16.43 25.29
C ALA A 81 -26.16 14.96 25.14
N GLY A 82 -25.66 14.61 23.96
CA GLY A 82 -25.08 13.30 23.67
C GLY A 82 -25.60 12.71 22.37
N ASP A 83 -24.70 12.52 21.41
CA ASP A 83 -24.80 11.37 20.52
C ASP A 83 -24.82 10.08 21.38
N GLU A 84 -25.69 9.13 21.06
CA GLU A 84 -25.35 7.70 20.99
C GLU A 84 -26.32 6.97 20.04
N THR A 85 -25.77 6.17 19.13
CA THR A 85 -26.54 5.43 18.12
C THR A 85 -27.20 4.19 18.75
N SER A 86 -28.51 4.29 19.03
CA SER A 86 -29.27 3.18 19.63
C SER A 86 -29.66 2.11 18.59
N LEU A 87 -28.85 1.04 18.50
CA LEU A 87 -29.23 -0.23 17.86
C LEU A 87 -29.17 -1.38 18.88
N LEU A 88 -30.21 -1.48 19.71
CA LEU A 88 -30.66 -2.71 20.36
C LEU A 88 -31.56 -3.42 19.32
N GLY A 89 -31.49 -4.72 19.03
CA GLY A 89 -31.43 -5.93 19.86
C GLY A 89 -32.42 -6.93 19.19
N ASP A 90 -32.41 -8.24 19.39
CA ASP A 90 -31.60 -9.09 20.27
C ASP A 90 -31.60 -10.55 19.75
N LEU A 91 -30.43 -11.22 19.82
CA LEU A 91 -30.25 -12.64 20.22
C LEU A 91 -30.94 -13.78 19.43
N PRO A 92 -30.70 -15.08 19.76
CA PRO A 92 -29.55 -15.69 20.46
C PRO A 92 -28.89 -16.84 19.67
N VAL A 93 -27.61 -17.13 19.97
CA VAL A 93 -27.17 -18.51 20.27
C VAL A 93 -26.18 -18.48 21.42
N ASP A 94 -26.29 -19.42 22.35
CA ASP A 94 -25.39 -19.61 23.49
C ASP A 94 -24.58 -20.90 23.28
N GLU A 95 -23.28 -20.89 23.61
CA GLU A 95 -22.69 -21.95 24.44
C GLU A 95 -21.33 -21.51 24.99
N SER A 96 -21.32 -21.06 26.25
CA SER A 96 -20.08 -20.88 27.02
C SER A 96 -19.45 -22.22 27.42
N LEU A 97 -18.11 -22.34 27.38
CA LEU A 97 -17.41 -23.42 28.09
C LEU A 97 -15.96 -23.07 28.48
N THR A 98 -15.80 -22.41 29.64
CA THR A 98 -14.53 -22.33 30.37
C THR A 98 -14.67 -22.99 31.73
N ARG A 99 -14.01 -24.15 31.94
CA ARG A 99 -13.78 -24.70 33.28
C ARG A 99 -12.56 -25.62 33.36
N GLU A 100 -11.96 -25.68 34.54
CA GLU A 100 -10.71 -26.38 34.82
C GLU A 100 -10.85 -27.89 35.12
N LEU A 101 -9.68 -28.53 35.14
CA LEU A 101 -9.33 -29.82 35.75
C LEU A 101 -10.02 -30.07 37.12
N PRO A 102 -10.34 -31.33 37.48
CA PRO A 102 -9.30 -32.27 37.97
C PRO A 102 -9.45 -33.73 37.49
N GLY A 103 -8.34 -34.49 37.50
CA GLY A 103 -8.30 -35.90 37.07
C GLY A 103 -8.18 -36.92 38.20
N LEU A 104 -8.15 -38.22 37.84
CA LEU A 104 -7.57 -39.38 38.55
C LEU A 104 -7.87 -40.68 37.77
N GLY A 105 -6.98 -41.70 37.78
CA GLY A 105 -7.36 -43.08 37.40
C GLY A 105 -6.38 -43.92 36.58
N SER A 106 -5.44 -44.59 37.25
CA SER A 106 -4.90 -45.95 36.98
C SER A 106 -4.64 -46.47 35.54
N ALA A 107 -3.34 -46.63 35.19
CA ALA A 107 -2.59 -47.90 35.08
C ALA A 107 -3.34 -49.25 34.79
N PRO A 108 -2.73 -50.27 34.12
CA PRO A 108 -1.30 -50.63 34.27
C PRO A 108 -0.55 -51.33 33.08
N VAL A 109 0.79 -51.53 33.24
CA VAL A 109 1.60 -52.75 32.89
C VAL A 109 1.64 -53.21 31.40
N VAL A 110 2.76 -53.52 30.70
CA VAL A 110 4.23 -53.73 30.92
C VAL A 110 4.94 -53.64 29.54
N ASP A 111 6.24 -53.42 29.36
CA ASP A 111 7.29 -52.74 30.16
C ASP A 111 8.30 -52.10 29.14
N GLU A 112 9.64 -52.15 29.09
CA GLU A 112 10.76 -52.80 29.81
C GLU A 112 11.94 -51.82 30.04
N THR A 113 12.88 -52.23 30.88
CA THR A 113 14.19 -51.61 31.21
C THR A 113 15.11 -51.35 29.99
N ILE A 114 16.10 -50.46 30.01
CA ILE A 114 16.99 -49.98 31.10
C ILE A 114 17.22 -48.46 31.01
N ALA A 115 17.31 -47.79 32.16
CA ALA A 115 17.69 -46.37 32.30
C ALA A 115 18.94 -46.17 33.19
N MET A 116 19.59 -45.01 33.07
CA MET A 116 20.65 -44.60 34.01
C MET A 116 20.09 -44.11 35.35
N GLY A 117 20.86 -44.26 36.42
CA GLY A 117 20.56 -43.73 37.76
C GLY A 117 21.73 -42.87 38.30
N ASP A 118 21.43 -42.01 39.27
CA ASP A 118 22.29 -40.94 39.78
C ASP A 118 22.12 -40.77 41.30
N ILE A 119 22.96 -39.95 41.97
CA ILE A 119 22.86 -39.48 43.38
C ILE A 119 23.19 -40.60 44.42
N PRO A 120 23.86 -40.38 45.59
CA PRO A 120 23.93 -39.14 46.40
C PRO A 120 25.30 -38.65 46.92
N LEU A 121 25.30 -37.41 47.43
CA LEU A 121 26.27 -36.86 48.39
C LEU A 121 25.88 -37.16 49.85
N PRO A 122 26.86 -37.32 50.76
CA PRO A 122 26.67 -36.92 52.16
C PRO A 122 27.88 -36.20 52.79
N SER A 123 27.60 -35.36 53.79
CA SER A 123 28.61 -34.69 54.65
C SER A 123 29.09 -35.61 55.80
N ALA A 124 30.28 -35.33 56.35
CA ALA A 124 30.88 -36.08 57.47
C ALA A 124 30.17 -35.82 58.82
N PRO A 125 30.31 -36.74 59.82
CA PRO A 125 31.32 -36.47 60.87
C PRO A 125 32.01 -37.70 61.54
N SER A 126 33.17 -37.40 62.17
CA SER A 126 33.79 -38.00 63.38
C SER A 126 33.70 -39.51 63.75
N ALA A 127 34.89 -40.16 63.73
CA ALA A 127 35.51 -40.96 64.79
C ALA A 127 34.72 -41.97 65.66
N HIS A 128 35.05 -43.28 65.56
CA HIS A 128 35.93 -43.95 66.55
C HIS A 128 36.55 -45.26 66.00
N GLU A 129 37.36 -45.89 66.84
CA GLU A 129 37.87 -47.28 66.88
C GLU A 129 36.89 -48.40 66.49
N ALA A 130 37.30 -49.65 66.14
CA ALA A 130 38.62 -50.21 65.81
C ALA A 130 38.50 -51.67 65.28
N GLU A 131 39.58 -52.19 64.66
CA GLU A 131 40.19 -53.54 64.91
C GLU A 131 39.35 -54.84 64.70
N VAL A 132 39.80 -56.00 64.20
CA VAL A 132 41.10 -56.60 63.76
C VAL A 132 40.86 -57.30 62.39
N ARG A 133 41.83 -57.72 61.56
CA ARG A 133 42.79 -58.83 61.78
C ARG A 133 44.01 -58.74 60.85
N HIS A 134 45.20 -59.04 61.38
CA HIS A 134 46.47 -59.02 60.64
C HIS A 134 46.72 -60.25 59.75
N ARG A 135 47.46 -60.04 58.64
CA ARG A 135 48.75 -60.73 58.45
C ARG A 135 49.75 -59.86 57.69
N LYS A 136 51.03 -59.90 58.06
CA LYS A 136 52.10 -59.03 57.53
C LYS A 136 52.69 -59.56 56.22
N MET A 137 53.04 -58.67 55.30
CA MET A 137 54.12 -58.86 54.31
C MET A 137 55.15 -57.73 54.44
N SER A 138 56.38 -57.96 53.96
CA SER A 138 57.55 -57.16 54.36
C SER A 138 57.78 -55.89 53.51
N PRO A 139 58.38 -54.83 54.09
CA PRO A 139 58.46 -53.51 53.44
C PRO A 139 59.32 -53.46 52.16
N LYS A 140 60.15 -54.47 51.89
CA LYS A 140 61.10 -54.46 50.75
C LYS A 140 60.48 -54.71 49.37
N ARG A 141 59.18 -55.03 49.27
CA ARG A 141 58.49 -55.19 47.96
C ARG A 141 57.58 -54.02 47.56
N ARG A 142 57.14 -53.17 48.49
CA ARG A 142 56.22 -52.06 48.21
C ARG A 142 56.85 -50.98 47.33
N ASN A 143 58.10 -50.59 47.61
CA ASN A 143 58.76 -49.49 46.91
C ASN A 143 59.08 -49.81 45.43
N LEU A 144 59.35 -51.07 45.10
CA LEU A 144 59.54 -51.51 43.70
C LEU A 144 58.24 -51.47 42.90
N MET A 145 57.11 -51.83 43.52
CA MET A 145 55.81 -51.83 42.85
C MET A 145 55.30 -50.40 42.57
N VAL A 146 55.49 -49.48 43.52
CA VAL A 146 55.13 -48.05 43.34
C VAL A 146 56.01 -47.41 42.26
N ALA A 147 57.32 -47.66 42.25
CA ALA A 147 58.22 -47.12 41.22
C ALA A 147 57.86 -47.60 39.81
N GLY A 148 57.49 -48.87 39.65
CA GLY A 148 57.07 -49.43 38.36
C GLY A 148 55.79 -48.79 37.80
N VAL A 149 54.78 -48.58 38.64
CA VAL A 149 53.49 -47.97 38.22
C VAL A 149 53.67 -46.50 37.83
N VAL A 150 54.45 -45.73 38.60
CA VAL A 150 54.72 -44.32 38.27
C VAL A 150 55.49 -44.17 36.96
N ALA A 151 56.46 -45.06 36.69
CA ALA A 151 57.20 -45.05 35.43
C ALA A 151 56.30 -45.32 34.21
N VAL A 152 55.38 -46.30 34.29
CA VAL A 152 54.44 -46.61 33.20
C VAL A 152 53.42 -45.48 32.98
N ALA A 153 52.92 -44.88 34.06
CA ALA A 153 51.98 -43.76 33.98
C ALA A 153 52.61 -42.52 33.30
N LEU A 154 53.88 -42.21 33.60
CA LEU A 154 54.60 -41.10 32.97
C LEU A 154 54.88 -41.34 31.48
N VAL A 155 55.17 -42.57 31.07
CA VAL A 155 55.37 -42.91 29.64
C VAL A 155 54.06 -42.83 28.85
N ALA A 156 52.95 -43.32 29.41
CA ALA A 156 51.63 -43.21 28.79
C ALA A 156 51.17 -41.74 28.69
N GLY A 157 51.34 -40.96 29.76
CA GLY A 157 51.02 -39.53 29.79
C GLY A 157 51.87 -38.71 28.81
N GLY A 158 53.17 -38.99 28.71
CA GLY A 158 54.07 -38.31 27.78
C GLY A 158 53.73 -38.56 26.31
N ALA A 159 53.38 -39.80 25.95
CA ALA A 159 52.94 -40.13 24.59
C ALA A 159 51.58 -39.48 24.25
N GLY A 160 50.62 -39.52 25.18
CA GLY A 160 49.33 -38.84 25.01
C GLY A 160 49.46 -37.33 24.89
N TYR A 161 50.32 -36.70 25.69
CA TYR A 161 50.59 -35.26 25.62
C TYR A 161 51.29 -34.87 24.32
N ALA A 162 52.25 -35.67 23.83
CA ALA A 162 52.89 -35.44 22.54
C ALA A 162 51.91 -35.57 21.36
N ALA A 163 50.99 -36.54 21.39
CA ALA A 163 49.94 -36.67 20.39
C ALA A 163 48.91 -35.53 20.47
N TRP A 164 48.55 -35.09 21.69
CA TRP A 164 47.64 -33.95 21.89
C TRP A 164 48.26 -32.62 21.45
N ASN A 165 49.54 -32.37 21.77
CA ASN A 165 50.26 -31.20 21.26
C ASN A 165 50.46 -31.28 19.75
N GLY A 166 50.74 -32.46 19.19
CA GLY A 166 50.80 -32.69 17.75
C GLY A 166 49.48 -32.34 17.07
N TYR A 167 48.36 -32.86 17.57
CA TYR A 167 47.02 -32.58 17.05
C TYR A 167 46.58 -31.12 17.25
N GLN A 168 46.99 -30.46 18.35
CA GLN A 168 46.81 -29.02 18.55
C GLN A 168 47.71 -28.18 17.63
N GLN A 169 48.91 -28.65 17.31
CA GLN A 169 49.84 -27.95 16.42
C GLN A 169 49.50 -28.16 14.94
N GLU A 170 48.94 -29.32 14.58
CA GLU A 170 48.33 -29.59 13.27
C GLU A 170 47.03 -28.80 13.12
N GLN A 171 46.17 -28.73 14.14
CA GLN A 171 45.01 -27.82 14.12
C GLN A 171 45.44 -26.36 14.06
N ALA A 172 46.46 -25.92 14.82
CA ALA A 172 46.97 -24.56 14.73
C ALA A 172 47.61 -24.26 13.36
N ALA A 173 48.26 -25.24 12.72
CA ALA A 173 48.81 -25.10 11.37
C ALA A 173 47.71 -25.08 10.29
N VAL A 174 46.66 -25.88 10.43
CA VAL A 174 45.48 -25.86 9.54
C VAL A 174 44.67 -24.58 9.76
N VAL A 175 44.50 -24.11 10.99
CA VAL A 175 43.87 -22.81 11.31
C VAL A 175 44.72 -21.66 10.78
N ALA A 176 46.06 -21.70 10.89
CA ALA A 176 46.93 -20.67 10.32
C ALA A 176 46.94 -20.68 8.78
N ALA A 177 46.89 -21.86 8.15
CA ALA A 177 46.74 -21.98 6.69
C ALA A 177 45.37 -21.49 6.20
N ASN A 178 44.31 -21.79 6.96
CA ASN A 178 42.96 -21.30 6.68
C ASN A 178 42.81 -19.80 6.99
N ALA A 179 43.53 -19.23 7.97
CA ALA A 179 43.52 -17.80 8.26
C ALA A 179 43.99 -16.96 7.07
N HIS A 180 44.91 -17.50 6.26
CA HIS A 180 45.41 -16.87 5.03
C HIS A 180 44.57 -17.23 3.79
N THR A 181 43.45 -17.94 3.95
CA THR A 181 42.55 -18.35 2.86
C THR A 181 41.30 -17.47 2.84
N MET A 182 41.01 -16.87 1.68
CA MET A 182 39.80 -16.06 1.46
C MET A 182 38.53 -16.92 1.52
N MET A 183 37.75 -16.74 2.59
CA MET A 183 36.47 -17.39 2.82
C MET A 183 35.36 -16.63 2.08
N SER A 184 34.59 -17.34 1.27
CA SER A 184 33.38 -16.83 0.62
C SER A 184 32.23 -16.83 1.62
N VAL A 185 31.49 -15.73 1.72
CA VAL A 185 30.30 -15.66 2.59
C VAL A 185 29.09 -15.10 1.85
N GLN A 186 27.90 -15.48 2.31
CA GLN A 186 26.61 -15.03 1.79
C GLN A 186 25.88 -14.20 2.84
N ILE A 187 25.26 -13.09 2.43
CA ILE A 187 24.44 -12.21 3.29
C ILE A 187 22.99 -12.15 2.81
N GLY A 188 22.10 -11.60 3.64
CA GLY A 188 20.69 -11.44 3.31
C GLY A 188 20.50 -10.17 2.49
N VAL A 189 19.97 -10.32 1.27
CA VAL A 189 19.66 -9.21 0.36
C VAL A 189 18.19 -9.26 -0.02
N HIS A 190 17.51 -8.12 0.10
CA HIS A 190 16.13 -7.95 -0.37
C HIS A 190 16.02 -6.64 -1.15
N ALA A 191 16.16 -6.71 -2.48
CA ALA A 191 15.91 -5.60 -3.41
C ALA A 191 14.90 -6.07 -4.46
N ALA A 192 13.67 -5.55 -4.40
CA ALA A 192 12.61 -5.97 -5.32
C ALA A 192 12.91 -5.51 -6.77
N GLY A 193 12.79 -6.42 -7.74
CA GLY A 193 13.08 -6.14 -9.16
C GLY A 193 14.56 -6.02 -9.52
N LEU A 194 15.49 -6.31 -8.60
CA LEU A 194 16.92 -6.33 -8.92
C LEU A 194 17.35 -7.69 -9.48
N ASP A 195 18.09 -7.63 -10.59
CA ASP A 195 18.80 -8.75 -11.22
C ASP A 195 20.20 -8.24 -11.58
N CYS A 196 21.25 -8.77 -10.96
CA CYS A 196 22.63 -8.32 -11.18
C CYS A 196 23.31 -9.00 -12.39
N SER A 197 22.56 -9.74 -13.21
CA SER A 197 23.00 -10.14 -14.56
C SER A 197 22.79 -9.05 -15.60
N THR A 198 21.84 -8.12 -15.35
CA THR A 198 21.49 -7.01 -16.25
C THR A 198 21.62 -5.63 -15.57
N GLY A 199 21.33 -5.52 -14.28
CA GLY A 199 21.62 -4.38 -13.42
C GLY A 199 23.00 -4.46 -12.74
N SER A 200 23.28 -3.55 -11.81
CA SER A 200 24.50 -3.56 -11.00
C SER A 200 24.35 -4.39 -9.73
N LYS A 201 25.45 -5.01 -9.32
CA LYS A 201 25.64 -5.54 -7.96
C LYS A 201 25.49 -4.45 -6.90
N ILE A 202 25.24 -4.90 -5.67
CA ILE A 202 25.10 -4.04 -4.49
C ILE A 202 26.48 -3.80 -3.86
N PRO A 203 26.90 -2.53 -3.66
CA PRO A 203 28.13 -2.22 -2.95
C PRO A 203 27.95 -2.34 -1.43
N VAL A 204 28.72 -3.25 -0.82
CA VAL A 204 28.78 -3.48 0.62
C VAL A 204 30.10 -2.94 1.15
N GLN A 205 30.04 -1.87 1.95
CA GLN A 205 31.17 -1.39 2.72
C GLN A 205 31.44 -2.37 3.87
N VAL A 206 32.64 -2.94 3.87
CA VAL A 206 33.21 -3.77 4.93
C VAL A 206 34.17 -2.91 5.74
N SER A 207 34.17 -3.02 7.07
CA SER A 207 35.30 -2.59 7.90
C SER A 207 35.45 -3.43 9.17
N GLY A 208 36.68 -3.81 9.52
CA GLY A 208 36.93 -4.72 10.64
C GLY A 208 38.39 -5.15 10.75
N GLN A 209 38.63 -6.30 11.38
CA GLN A 209 39.96 -6.93 11.46
C GLN A 209 39.89 -8.41 11.08
N ASP A 210 40.91 -8.89 10.38
CA ASP A 210 41.16 -10.33 10.22
C ASP A 210 41.70 -10.96 11.53
N SER A 211 41.80 -12.30 11.53
CA SER A 211 42.26 -13.07 12.70
C SER A 211 43.73 -12.85 13.06
N ASP A 212 44.52 -12.28 12.15
CA ASP A 212 45.92 -11.88 12.38
C ASP A 212 46.03 -10.43 12.92
N GLY A 213 44.89 -9.71 12.99
CA GLY A 213 44.77 -8.36 13.54
C GLY A 213 44.89 -7.24 12.52
N SER A 214 44.90 -7.54 11.21
CA SER A 214 45.03 -6.54 10.15
C SER A 214 43.70 -5.83 9.90
N SER A 215 43.70 -4.50 9.90
CA SER A 215 42.50 -3.69 9.61
C SER A 215 42.10 -3.78 8.13
N VAL A 216 40.89 -4.24 7.87
CA VAL A 216 40.25 -4.22 6.54
C VAL A 216 39.25 -3.07 6.46
N SER A 217 39.20 -2.37 5.32
CA SER A 217 38.25 -1.26 5.08
C SER A 217 38.06 -1.04 3.58
N GLU A 218 37.15 -1.77 2.96
CA GLU A 218 36.94 -1.80 1.50
C GLU A 218 35.46 -1.97 1.11
N THR A 219 35.12 -1.72 -0.16
CA THR A 219 33.79 -2.04 -0.70
C THR A 219 33.86 -3.31 -1.55
N LEU A 220 33.02 -4.29 -1.21
CA LEU A 220 32.83 -5.53 -1.97
C LEU A 220 31.45 -5.55 -2.62
N TYR A 221 31.27 -6.36 -3.66
CA TYR A 221 30.07 -6.32 -4.50
C TYR A 221 29.32 -7.66 -4.46
N VAL A 222 28.04 -7.63 -4.04
CA VAL A 222 27.18 -8.82 -3.97
C VAL A 222 26.09 -8.82 -5.05
N ASP A 223 25.72 -10.02 -5.50
CA ASP A 223 24.55 -10.23 -6.35
C ASP A 223 23.22 -10.09 -5.58
N GLU A 224 22.10 -10.19 -6.28
CA GLU A 224 20.74 -10.15 -5.72
C GLU A 224 20.44 -11.28 -4.72
N HIS A 225 21.24 -12.35 -4.71
CA HIS A 225 21.20 -13.44 -3.73
C HIS A 225 22.13 -13.21 -2.54
N GLY A 226 22.86 -12.08 -2.48
CA GLY A 226 23.79 -11.72 -1.41
C GLY A 226 25.13 -12.45 -1.45
N ARG A 227 25.50 -13.04 -2.59
CA ARG A 227 26.78 -13.74 -2.79
C ARG A 227 27.80 -12.80 -3.43
N GLY A 228 29.06 -12.87 -3.00
CA GLY A 228 30.17 -12.11 -3.63
C GLY A 228 31.24 -11.62 -2.66
N ILE A 229 30.95 -11.56 -1.37
CA ILE A 229 31.94 -11.24 -0.33
C ILE A 229 32.96 -12.38 -0.22
N LYS A 230 34.24 -12.02 -0.25
CA LYS A 230 35.36 -12.88 0.12
C LYS A 230 36.25 -12.12 1.09
N LEU A 231 36.47 -12.70 2.27
CA LEU A 231 37.24 -12.11 3.37
C LEU A 231 38.07 -13.20 4.05
N LEU A 232 39.16 -12.83 4.72
CA LEU A 232 39.83 -13.75 5.65
C LEU A 232 38.91 -14.03 6.86
N PRO A 233 39.16 -15.09 7.65
CA PRO A 233 38.48 -15.26 8.94
C PRO A 233 38.75 -14.06 9.85
N GLY A 234 37.72 -13.51 10.49
CA GLY A 234 37.81 -12.25 11.24
C GLY A 234 36.47 -11.67 11.67
N ASP A 235 36.51 -10.52 12.35
CA ASP A 235 35.33 -9.79 12.84
C ASP A 235 35.15 -8.48 12.04
N TYR A 236 34.01 -8.37 11.37
CA TYR A 236 33.73 -7.29 10.41
C TYR A 236 32.36 -6.63 10.65
N THR A 237 32.28 -5.34 10.34
CA THR A 237 31.03 -4.58 10.21
C THR A 237 30.68 -4.43 8.74
N LEU A 238 29.46 -4.82 8.36
CA LEU A 238 28.90 -4.68 7.02
C LEU A 238 27.85 -3.57 6.99
N SER A 239 27.82 -2.80 5.91
CA SER A 239 26.75 -1.83 5.60
C SER A 239 26.68 -1.57 4.11
N ILE A 240 25.51 -1.19 3.58
CA ILE A 240 25.35 -0.88 2.16
C ILE A 240 25.92 0.52 1.88
N ALA A 241 26.84 0.63 0.92
CA ALA A 241 27.59 1.87 0.66
C ALA A 241 26.81 2.87 -0.21
N ALA A 242 26.05 2.36 -1.17
CA ALA A 242 25.18 3.11 -2.08
C ALA A 242 24.09 2.18 -2.65
N SER A 243 23.18 2.75 -3.44
CA SER A 243 22.19 1.95 -4.17
C SER A 243 22.86 1.14 -5.29
N PRO A 244 22.39 -0.10 -5.58
CA PRO A 244 22.56 -0.68 -6.92
C PRO A 244 21.67 0.08 -7.93
N ILE A 245 21.82 -0.22 -9.22
CA ILE A 245 20.90 0.23 -10.27
C ILE A 245 20.31 -1.00 -10.96
N ALA A 246 18.99 -1.15 -10.99
CA ALA A 246 18.35 -2.21 -11.78
C ALA A 246 18.39 -1.88 -13.29
N ALA A 247 18.22 -2.88 -14.15
CA ALA A 247 18.24 -2.71 -15.60
C ALA A 247 17.20 -1.71 -16.15
N ASP A 248 16.09 -1.53 -15.44
CA ASP A 248 15.03 -0.56 -15.77
C ASP A 248 15.27 0.86 -15.20
N GLY A 249 16.47 1.11 -14.66
CA GLY A 249 16.86 2.36 -14.02
C GLY A 249 16.41 2.50 -12.57
N THR A 250 15.85 1.47 -11.93
CA THR A 250 15.42 1.60 -10.52
C THR A 250 16.60 1.83 -9.59
N ILE A 251 16.58 2.98 -8.91
CA ILE A 251 17.39 3.34 -7.74
C ILE A 251 16.62 2.96 -6.47
N TYR A 252 17.34 2.61 -5.40
CA TYR A 252 16.80 2.12 -4.15
C TYR A 252 17.18 3.02 -2.96
N THR A 253 16.30 3.09 -1.98
CA THR A 253 16.60 3.62 -0.65
C THR A 253 17.59 2.70 0.07
N VAL A 254 18.78 3.21 0.34
CA VAL A 254 19.86 2.52 1.05
C VAL A 254 19.51 2.39 2.55
N PRO A 255 19.58 1.20 3.16
CA PRO A 255 19.40 1.04 4.60
C PRO A 255 20.62 1.56 5.37
N THR A 256 20.39 2.39 6.38
CA THR A 256 21.44 2.92 7.29
C THR A 256 21.95 1.90 8.31
N THR A 257 21.38 0.69 8.33
CA THR A 257 21.76 -0.42 9.19
C THR A 257 23.22 -0.81 9.02
N LYS A 258 23.91 -1.07 10.14
CA LYS A 258 25.23 -1.70 10.17
C LYS A 258 25.17 -2.97 11.00
N THR A 259 25.77 -4.05 10.52
CA THR A 259 25.74 -5.35 11.18
C THR A 259 27.15 -5.88 11.41
N GLN A 260 27.42 -6.37 12.61
CA GLN A 260 28.66 -7.09 12.92
C GLN A 260 28.50 -8.58 12.57
N VAL A 261 29.53 -9.17 11.96
CA VAL A 261 29.60 -10.58 11.57
C VAL A 261 31.00 -11.13 11.85
N THR A 262 31.07 -12.41 12.23
CA THR A 262 32.35 -13.14 12.34
C THR A 262 32.46 -14.16 11.21
N VAL A 263 33.46 -14.01 10.35
CA VAL A 263 33.82 -14.96 9.29
C VAL A 263 34.71 -16.06 9.88
N LYS A 264 34.36 -17.32 9.68
CA LYS A 264 35.03 -18.49 10.29
C LYS A 264 35.34 -19.62 9.31
N SER A 265 34.59 -19.74 8.21
CA SER A 265 34.73 -20.80 7.22
C SER A 265 34.25 -20.36 5.83
N ASP A 266 34.77 -20.99 4.78
CA ASP A 266 34.29 -20.81 3.41
C ASP A 266 32.85 -21.33 3.26
N GLY A 267 32.07 -20.68 2.39
CA GLY A 267 30.65 -20.97 2.18
C GLY A 267 29.73 -20.62 3.36
N GLN A 268 30.18 -19.79 4.31
CA GLN A 268 29.40 -19.45 5.50
C GLN A 268 28.21 -18.54 5.15
N ASP A 269 27.00 -19.03 5.43
CA ASP A 269 25.77 -18.24 5.37
C ASP A 269 25.65 -17.34 6.62
N LEU A 270 25.54 -16.04 6.38
CA LEU A 270 25.32 -14.98 7.36
C LEU A 270 23.95 -14.31 7.17
N SER A 271 23.09 -14.82 6.29
CA SER A 271 21.84 -14.15 5.88
C SER A 271 20.87 -13.85 7.03
N ALA A 272 20.78 -14.74 8.02
CA ALA A 272 19.99 -14.53 9.23
C ALA A 272 20.61 -13.52 10.23
N GLN A 273 21.89 -13.17 10.05
CA GLN A 273 22.61 -12.20 10.90
C GLN A 273 22.66 -10.82 10.22
N ALA A 274 23.10 -10.77 8.96
CA ALA A 274 23.27 -9.58 8.16
C ALA A 274 22.27 -9.56 6.99
N ALA A 275 21.04 -9.11 7.27
CA ALA A 275 19.99 -8.90 6.26
C ALA A 275 19.80 -7.40 5.95
N PHE A 276 19.90 -7.03 4.68
CA PHE A 276 19.70 -5.67 4.19
C PHE A 276 18.48 -5.59 3.26
N LYS A 277 17.50 -4.76 3.63
CA LYS A 277 16.28 -4.53 2.86
C LYS A 277 16.32 -3.17 2.18
N LEU A 278 16.45 -3.20 0.86
CA LEU A 278 16.41 -2.04 -0.03
C LEU A 278 14.97 -1.81 -0.46
N LYS A 279 14.52 -0.54 -0.48
CA LYS A 279 13.16 -0.16 -0.90
C LYS A 279 13.21 0.64 -2.19
N VAL A 280 12.22 0.48 -3.06
CA VAL A 280 12.04 1.36 -4.22
C VAL A 280 11.33 2.64 -3.74
N PRO A 281 11.92 3.84 -3.92
CA PRO A 281 11.25 5.12 -3.71
C PRO A 281 10.36 5.49 -4.91
N SER A 282 9.57 6.56 -4.81
CA SER A 282 8.88 7.09 -6.01
C SER A 282 9.92 7.67 -6.97
N ALA A 283 9.85 7.31 -8.26
CA ALA A 283 10.93 7.57 -9.21
C ALA A 283 11.20 9.07 -9.45
N ASP A 284 10.17 9.92 -9.31
CA ASP A 284 10.24 11.39 -9.38
C ASP A 284 11.00 12.03 -8.20
N THR A 285 11.15 11.30 -7.08
CA THR A 285 11.84 11.78 -5.87
C THR A 285 13.33 11.44 -5.82
N VAL A 286 13.85 10.72 -6.82
CA VAL A 286 15.26 10.31 -6.90
C VAL A 286 16.13 11.48 -7.35
N THR A 287 17.23 11.77 -6.64
CA THR A 287 18.11 12.92 -6.95
C THR A 287 19.23 12.54 -7.94
N ASN A 288 19.85 13.54 -8.59
CA ASN A 288 21.10 13.35 -9.34
C ASN A 288 22.16 12.69 -8.45
N ASP A 289 22.41 13.23 -7.26
CA ASP A 289 23.40 12.73 -6.30
C ASP A 289 23.22 11.23 -5.97
N GLN A 290 21.97 10.74 -5.91
CA GLN A 290 21.68 9.32 -5.70
C GLN A 290 21.99 8.46 -6.93
N ILE A 291 21.65 8.94 -8.13
CA ILE A 291 21.96 8.28 -9.41
C ILE A 291 23.48 8.25 -9.64
N ASP A 292 24.17 9.36 -9.40
CA ASP A 292 25.61 9.51 -9.61
C ASP A 292 26.42 8.70 -8.57
N ALA A 293 25.97 8.66 -7.31
CA ALA A 293 26.56 7.77 -6.31
C ALA A 293 26.39 6.29 -6.68
N ALA A 294 25.20 5.88 -7.14
CA ALA A 294 24.95 4.51 -7.59
C ALA A 294 25.79 4.16 -8.84
N ALA A 295 25.89 5.08 -9.80
CA ALA A 295 26.67 4.92 -11.02
C ALA A 295 28.17 4.81 -10.74
N LYS A 296 28.71 5.59 -9.79
CA LYS A 296 30.10 5.48 -9.33
C LYS A 296 30.41 4.07 -8.83
N TYR A 297 29.60 3.50 -7.93
CA TYR A 297 29.82 2.14 -7.44
C TYR A 297 29.53 1.06 -8.50
N ALA A 298 28.65 1.33 -9.47
CA ALA A 298 28.50 0.47 -10.64
C ALA A 298 29.79 0.45 -11.50
N GLU A 299 30.45 1.60 -11.71
CA GLU A 299 31.72 1.70 -12.44
C GLU A 299 32.90 1.09 -11.67
N GLU A 300 32.97 1.28 -10.34
CA GLU A 300 34.05 0.79 -9.47
C GLU A 300 34.01 -0.74 -9.21
N GLY A 301 33.03 -1.47 -9.75
CA GLY A 301 32.96 -2.95 -9.67
C GLY A 301 31.55 -3.55 -9.59
N GLY A 302 30.51 -2.71 -9.50
CA GLY A 302 29.12 -3.18 -9.48
C GLY A 302 28.62 -3.71 -10.83
N ALA A 303 29.13 -3.21 -11.95
CA ALA A 303 28.77 -3.61 -13.31
C ALA A 303 29.93 -4.35 -14.02
N SER A 304 29.64 -4.95 -15.17
CA SER A 304 30.64 -5.66 -15.99
C SER A 304 31.61 -4.72 -16.74
N SER A 305 31.27 -3.43 -16.88
CA SER A 305 32.15 -2.40 -17.44
C SER A 305 31.66 -0.99 -17.07
N ALA A 306 32.53 0.02 -17.19
CA ALA A 306 32.17 1.43 -17.10
C ALA A 306 31.09 1.85 -18.10
N ALA A 307 31.10 1.27 -19.32
CA ALA A 307 30.05 1.52 -20.32
C ALA A 307 28.69 0.99 -19.83
N THR A 308 28.66 -0.20 -19.23
CA THR A 308 27.46 -0.79 -18.62
C THR A 308 26.96 0.08 -17.45
N ALA A 309 27.85 0.55 -16.58
CA ALA A 309 27.49 1.46 -15.48
C ALA A 309 26.86 2.77 -16.00
N LYS A 310 27.40 3.33 -17.09
CA LYS A 310 26.86 4.53 -17.74
C LYS A 310 25.48 4.30 -18.39
N VAL A 311 25.26 3.14 -19.02
CA VAL A 311 23.92 2.77 -19.53
C VAL A 311 22.90 2.67 -18.40
N LEU A 312 23.28 2.09 -17.25
CA LEU A 312 22.42 2.03 -16.07
C LEU A 312 22.14 3.44 -15.48
N GLN A 313 23.14 4.32 -15.43
CA GLN A 313 22.96 5.74 -15.05
C GLN A 313 21.97 6.46 -15.98
N GLN A 314 22.07 6.22 -17.30
CA GLN A 314 21.16 6.78 -18.30
C GLN A 314 19.74 6.23 -18.14
N ALA A 315 19.56 4.93 -17.90
CA ALA A 315 18.26 4.32 -17.61
C ALA A 315 17.63 4.92 -16.34
N ALA A 316 18.41 5.12 -15.27
CA ALA A 316 17.93 5.72 -14.04
C ALA A 316 17.52 7.20 -14.21
N THR A 317 18.30 7.96 -14.98
CA THR A 317 18.00 9.34 -15.35
C THR A 317 16.69 9.41 -16.14
N ALA A 318 16.56 8.61 -17.21
CA ALA A 318 15.37 8.55 -18.05
C ALA A 318 14.12 8.13 -17.27
N ARG A 319 14.24 7.16 -16.35
CA ARG A 319 13.14 6.71 -15.47
C ARG A 319 12.63 7.82 -14.57
N ARG A 320 13.54 8.55 -13.90
CA ARG A 320 13.18 9.72 -13.08
C ARG A 320 12.52 10.80 -13.93
N ASP A 321 13.13 11.17 -15.05
CA ASP A 321 12.65 12.28 -15.87
C ASP A 321 11.29 11.96 -16.51
N ALA A 322 11.05 10.71 -16.90
CA ALA A 322 9.72 10.25 -17.31
C ALA A 322 8.68 10.35 -16.17
N ALA A 323 9.05 10.00 -14.93
CA ALA A 323 8.16 10.13 -13.78
C ALA A 323 7.87 11.60 -13.42
N VAL A 324 8.87 12.48 -13.45
CA VAL A 324 8.69 13.94 -13.24
C VAL A 324 7.81 14.54 -14.35
N ASN A 325 8.00 14.12 -15.59
CA ASN A 325 7.15 14.53 -16.72
C ASN A 325 5.71 14.02 -16.57
N ALA A 326 5.50 12.79 -16.10
CA ALA A 326 4.17 12.26 -15.83
C ALA A 326 3.45 13.01 -14.70
N VAL A 327 4.13 13.24 -13.56
CA VAL A 327 3.58 13.99 -12.41
C VAL A 327 3.27 15.45 -12.78
N SER A 328 4.15 16.11 -13.54
CA SER A 328 3.91 17.48 -14.01
C SER A 328 2.80 17.57 -15.07
N ALA A 329 2.68 16.58 -15.96
CA ALA A 329 1.55 16.48 -16.90
C ALA A 329 0.21 16.25 -16.19
N GLN A 330 0.17 15.34 -15.20
CA GLN A 330 -1.01 15.12 -14.34
C GLN A 330 -1.40 16.40 -13.60
N LYS A 331 -0.44 17.10 -12.99
CA LYS A 331 -0.68 18.37 -12.30
C LYS A 331 -1.15 19.48 -13.25
N ALA A 332 -0.59 19.55 -14.46
CA ALA A 332 -1.02 20.51 -15.48
C ALA A 332 -2.44 20.20 -15.98
N GLN A 333 -2.82 18.92 -16.10
CA GLN A 333 -4.17 18.53 -16.47
C GLN A 333 -5.17 18.84 -15.35
N ALA A 334 -4.89 18.45 -14.11
CA ALA A 334 -5.72 18.80 -12.96
C ALA A 334 -5.88 20.32 -12.75
N ALA A 335 -4.89 21.13 -13.16
CA ALA A 335 -4.99 22.59 -13.18
C ALA A 335 -5.95 23.10 -14.29
N ARG A 336 -5.93 22.51 -15.49
CA ARG A 336 -6.90 22.82 -16.56
C ARG A 336 -8.32 22.39 -16.17
N ASP A 337 -8.47 21.22 -15.55
CA ASP A 337 -9.76 20.70 -15.09
C ASP A 337 -10.29 21.45 -13.86
N ALA A 338 -9.44 22.20 -13.14
CA ALA A 338 -9.86 23.19 -12.15
C ALA A 338 -10.30 24.50 -12.84
N ASP A 339 -9.47 25.05 -13.73
CA ASP A 339 -9.75 26.28 -14.49
C ASP A 339 -11.05 26.19 -15.32
N ALA A 340 -11.28 25.05 -16.01
CA ALA A 340 -12.50 24.79 -16.76
C ALA A 340 -13.75 24.69 -15.87
N ARG A 341 -13.60 24.27 -14.61
CA ARG A 341 -14.69 24.25 -13.61
C ARG A 341 -14.86 25.59 -12.91
N HIS A 342 -13.85 26.45 -12.88
CA HIS A 342 -13.96 27.78 -12.28
C HIS A 342 -14.97 28.66 -13.04
N LYS A 343 -15.78 29.43 -12.32
CA LYS A 343 -16.79 30.36 -12.87
C LYS A 343 -16.79 31.64 -12.05
N ALA A 344 -16.76 32.79 -12.72
CA ALA A 344 -16.65 34.11 -12.10
C ALA A 344 -17.73 35.06 -12.62
N THR A 345 -18.40 35.74 -11.70
CA THR A 345 -19.49 36.71 -11.94
C THR A 345 -19.12 38.09 -11.44
N ASP A 346 -19.96 39.09 -11.71
CA ASP A 346 -19.74 40.48 -11.26
C ASP A 346 -19.67 40.65 -9.72
N LEU A 347 -20.05 39.63 -8.92
CA LEU A 347 -20.08 39.69 -7.45
C LEU A 347 -19.44 38.47 -6.75
N TYR A 348 -19.42 37.29 -7.39
CA TYR A 348 -18.89 36.05 -6.80
C TYR A 348 -18.21 35.13 -7.82
N GLN A 349 -17.28 34.34 -7.32
CA GLN A 349 -16.64 33.22 -8.00
C GLN A 349 -17.00 31.90 -7.31
N LEU A 350 -16.97 30.80 -8.06
CA LEU A 350 -17.15 29.44 -7.56
C LEU A 350 -16.42 28.43 -8.43
N ASP A 351 -16.30 27.20 -7.94
CA ASP A 351 -15.79 26.06 -8.70
C ASP A 351 -16.92 25.06 -8.90
N ILE A 352 -17.26 24.72 -10.14
CA ILE A 352 -18.23 23.68 -10.46
C ILE A 352 -17.74 22.35 -9.83
N PRO A 353 -18.61 21.60 -9.12
CA PRO A 353 -18.26 20.31 -8.52
C PRO A 353 -17.57 19.35 -9.49
N VAL A 354 -16.62 18.55 -9.00
CA VAL A 354 -15.85 17.64 -9.87
C VAL A 354 -16.71 16.48 -10.38
N GLU A 355 -17.71 16.10 -9.59
CA GLU A 355 -18.77 15.14 -9.88
C GLU A 355 -19.68 15.58 -11.03
N TRP A 356 -19.72 16.88 -11.33
CA TRP A 356 -20.55 17.48 -12.37
C TRP A 356 -19.77 17.77 -13.67
N TYR A 357 -18.44 17.57 -13.67
CA TYR A 357 -17.59 17.91 -14.82
C TYR A 357 -17.93 17.06 -16.06
N GLY A 358 -18.15 17.74 -17.19
CA GLY A 358 -18.58 17.11 -18.44
C GLY A 358 -20.06 16.70 -18.49
N LYS A 359 -20.81 16.83 -17.39
CA LYS A 359 -22.26 16.56 -17.31
C LYS A 359 -23.12 17.81 -17.27
N VAL A 360 -22.54 18.97 -16.95
CA VAL A 360 -23.25 20.25 -16.81
C VAL A 360 -22.66 21.34 -17.69
N GLU A 361 -23.53 22.21 -18.17
CA GLU A 361 -23.19 23.47 -18.82
C GLU A 361 -23.65 24.65 -17.97
N THR A 362 -23.22 25.87 -18.32
CA THR A 362 -23.49 27.08 -17.53
C THR A 362 -23.88 28.26 -18.39
N TRP A 363 -24.91 29.02 -17.99
CA TRP A 363 -25.21 30.33 -18.55
C TRP A 363 -25.10 31.41 -17.47
N GLN A 364 -24.70 32.61 -17.88
CA GLN A 364 -24.41 33.72 -16.97
C GLN A 364 -25.05 35.02 -17.47
N ASN A 365 -25.65 35.79 -16.56
CA ASN A 365 -26.18 37.12 -16.81
C ASN A 365 -25.84 38.02 -15.62
N GLY A 366 -24.75 38.78 -15.73
CA GLY A 366 -24.20 39.58 -14.64
C GLY A 366 -23.84 38.72 -13.41
N SER A 367 -24.54 38.95 -12.30
CA SER A 367 -24.41 38.20 -11.03
C SER A 367 -25.37 37.00 -10.89
N THR A 368 -26.10 36.62 -11.94
CA THR A 368 -26.86 35.36 -11.99
C THR A 368 -26.08 34.34 -12.81
N LEU A 369 -25.86 33.16 -12.24
CA LEU A 369 -25.30 31.98 -12.92
C LEU A 369 -26.30 30.83 -12.81
N CYS A 370 -26.62 30.16 -13.91
CA CYS A 370 -27.36 28.90 -13.87
C CYS A 370 -26.45 27.77 -14.34
N ILE A 371 -26.57 26.62 -13.67
CA ILE A 371 -25.92 25.36 -13.99
C ILE A 371 -27.04 24.41 -14.43
N TYR A 372 -26.94 23.84 -15.64
CA TYR A 372 -27.98 23.02 -16.26
C TYR A 372 -27.37 21.77 -16.90
N LEU A 373 -28.21 20.78 -17.24
CA LEU A 373 -27.77 19.52 -17.84
C LEU A 373 -27.11 19.77 -19.21
N ALA A 374 -25.92 19.22 -19.45
CA ALA A 374 -25.21 19.45 -20.70
C ALA A 374 -26.01 18.97 -21.93
N GLY A 375 -26.17 19.85 -22.92
CA GLY A 375 -27.00 19.61 -24.10
C GLY A 375 -28.51 19.87 -23.94
N ASP A 376 -28.98 20.24 -22.74
CA ASP A 376 -30.38 20.60 -22.47
C ASP A 376 -30.50 21.84 -21.57
N SER A 377 -30.61 23.01 -22.21
CA SER A 377 -30.72 24.31 -21.53
C SER A 377 -32.03 24.51 -20.76
N ASP A 378 -33.04 23.69 -21.01
CA ASP A 378 -34.37 23.81 -20.38
C ASP A 378 -34.46 22.99 -19.07
N THR A 379 -33.36 22.31 -18.69
CA THR A 379 -33.23 21.44 -17.51
C THR A 379 -32.22 22.02 -16.50
N PRO A 380 -32.62 23.02 -15.69
CA PRO A 380 -31.74 23.67 -14.71
C PRO A 380 -31.50 22.78 -13.49
N ILE A 381 -30.24 22.61 -13.10
CA ILE A 381 -29.83 21.87 -11.90
C ILE A 381 -29.80 22.82 -10.70
N VAL A 382 -29.21 24.00 -10.87
CA VAL A 382 -29.20 25.04 -9.85
C VAL A 382 -28.98 26.43 -10.46
N THR A 383 -29.83 27.37 -10.09
CA THR A 383 -29.70 28.80 -10.37
C THR A 383 -29.16 29.50 -9.13
N LEU A 384 -28.13 30.34 -9.32
CA LEU A 384 -27.39 31.04 -8.29
C LEU A 384 -27.57 32.55 -8.44
N VAL A 385 -28.28 33.16 -7.50
CA VAL A 385 -28.65 34.58 -7.53
C VAL A 385 -28.03 35.31 -6.35
N ALA A 386 -27.19 36.31 -6.63
CA ALA A 386 -26.68 37.22 -5.61
C ALA A 386 -27.75 38.25 -5.19
N VAL A 387 -28.13 38.24 -3.92
CA VAL A 387 -29.14 39.14 -3.32
C VAL A 387 -28.48 39.94 -2.21
N ARG A 388 -28.84 41.23 -2.07
CA ARG A 388 -28.28 42.10 -1.02
C ARG A 388 -28.83 41.75 0.35
N GLU A 389 -28.00 41.86 1.38
CA GLU A 389 -28.45 41.69 2.77
C GLU A 389 -29.61 42.64 3.12
N GLY A 390 -30.72 42.05 3.57
CA GLY A 390 -31.97 42.76 3.87
C GLY A 390 -33.01 42.76 2.75
N GLU A 391 -32.66 42.31 1.55
CA GLU A 391 -33.61 42.04 0.46
C GLU A 391 -34.11 40.58 0.52
N SER A 392 -35.35 40.33 0.11
CA SER A 392 -35.97 38.99 0.13
C SER A 392 -35.78 38.27 -1.20
N PHE A 393 -35.12 37.11 -1.19
CA PHE A 393 -35.12 36.19 -2.34
C PHE A 393 -36.44 35.41 -2.42
N THR A 394 -36.95 35.21 -3.63
CA THR A 394 -38.01 34.25 -3.97
C THR A 394 -37.52 33.48 -5.20
N PRO A 395 -37.52 32.14 -5.20
CA PRO A 395 -37.16 31.36 -6.37
C PRO A 395 -38.26 31.42 -7.45
N ASP A 396 -37.94 30.94 -8.66
CA ASP A 396 -38.88 30.87 -9.78
C ASP A 396 -40.00 29.82 -9.55
N GLU A 397 -41.06 29.86 -10.37
CA GLU A 397 -42.26 29.02 -10.16
C GLU A 397 -41.98 27.53 -10.39
N GLY A 398 -41.78 26.80 -9.29
CA GLY A 398 -41.46 25.36 -9.27
C GLY A 398 -40.15 25.04 -8.54
N ASP A 399 -39.28 26.04 -8.37
CA ASP A 399 -38.00 25.91 -7.69
C ASP A 399 -38.13 25.93 -6.17
N THR A 400 -37.20 25.25 -5.49
CA THR A 400 -36.99 25.33 -4.04
C THR A 400 -35.63 25.95 -3.74
N VAL A 401 -35.49 26.68 -2.64
CA VAL A 401 -34.19 27.17 -2.17
C VAL A 401 -33.38 26.00 -1.63
N LEU A 402 -32.37 25.57 -2.39
CA LEU A 402 -31.49 24.45 -2.07
C LEU A 402 -30.42 24.85 -1.03
N GLY A 403 -30.11 26.14 -0.92
CA GLY A 403 -29.30 26.70 0.15
C GLY A 403 -28.83 28.13 -0.11
N ALA A 404 -27.89 28.63 0.69
CA ALA A 404 -27.33 29.97 0.55
C ALA A 404 -25.88 30.08 1.05
N ALA A 405 -25.10 30.96 0.42
CA ALA A 405 -23.72 31.28 0.79
C ALA A 405 -23.58 32.81 0.98
N ASN A 406 -23.22 33.24 2.20
CA ASN A 406 -22.96 34.66 2.48
C ASN A 406 -21.54 35.05 2.01
N LEU A 407 -21.42 36.14 1.26
CA LEU A 407 -20.15 36.57 0.65
C LEU A 407 -19.30 37.47 1.57
N GLY A 408 -19.79 37.85 2.75
CA GLY A 408 -19.12 38.76 3.69
C GLY A 408 -19.03 40.23 3.24
N ASN A 409 -19.52 40.56 2.04
CA ASN A 409 -19.45 41.89 1.42
C ASN A 409 -20.82 42.61 1.34
N GLY A 410 -21.82 42.15 2.09
CA GLY A 410 -23.20 42.68 2.06
C GLY A 410 -24.12 42.00 1.05
N TYR A 411 -23.71 40.87 0.46
CA TYR A 411 -24.52 40.03 -0.40
C TYR A 411 -24.52 38.56 0.06
N THR A 412 -25.60 37.86 -0.25
CA THR A 412 -25.75 36.41 -0.09
C THR A 412 -26.18 35.81 -1.43
N VAL A 413 -25.49 34.77 -1.87
CA VAL A 413 -25.88 33.99 -3.06
C VAL A 413 -26.86 32.92 -2.62
N TYR A 414 -28.06 32.95 -3.16
CA TYR A 414 -29.05 31.89 -2.98
C TYR A 414 -28.93 30.87 -4.12
N ALA A 415 -28.97 29.60 -3.76
CA ALA A 415 -29.11 28.49 -4.69
C ALA A 415 -30.58 28.05 -4.73
N SER A 416 -31.19 28.03 -5.90
CA SER A 416 -32.50 27.42 -6.12
C SER A 416 -32.50 26.44 -7.29
N GLY A 417 -33.42 25.50 -7.29
CA GLY A 417 -33.62 24.57 -8.40
C GLY A 417 -34.84 23.66 -8.16
N PRO A 418 -35.25 22.89 -9.18
CA PRO A 418 -36.29 21.89 -9.05
C PRO A 418 -35.75 20.69 -8.24
N VAL A 419 -36.54 20.17 -7.30
CA VAL A 419 -36.10 19.07 -6.43
C VAL A 419 -36.16 17.73 -7.18
N TYR A 420 -35.12 17.35 -7.92
CA TYR A 420 -35.17 16.20 -8.85
C TYR A 420 -35.54 14.86 -8.18
N PRO A 421 -35.03 14.48 -7.00
CA PRO A 421 -35.43 13.26 -6.28
C PRO A 421 -36.92 13.23 -5.89
N TYR A 422 -37.61 14.37 -5.91
CA TYR A 422 -39.05 14.47 -5.72
C TYR A 422 -39.82 14.57 -7.04
N VAL A 423 -39.39 15.45 -7.95
CA VAL A 423 -40.08 15.73 -9.23
C VAL A 423 -40.12 14.51 -10.12
N VAL A 424 -38.97 13.88 -10.37
CA VAL A 424 -38.83 12.78 -11.34
C VAL A 424 -39.73 11.57 -11.01
N PRO A 425 -39.76 11.04 -9.77
CA PRO A 425 -40.66 9.93 -9.45
C PRO A 425 -42.14 10.32 -9.44
N GLN A 426 -42.50 11.57 -9.11
CA GLN A 426 -43.89 12.03 -9.12
C GLN A 426 -44.47 12.09 -10.54
N THR A 427 -43.68 12.54 -11.53
CA THR A 427 -44.08 12.49 -12.94
C THR A 427 -44.22 11.06 -13.44
N ILE A 428 -43.24 10.18 -13.16
CA ILE A 428 -43.27 8.78 -13.61
C ILE A 428 -44.40 7.96 -12.92
N ASN A 429 -44.82 8.37 -11.72
CA ASN A 429 -46.00 7.81 -11.04
C ASN A 429 -47.34 8.41 -11.54
N GLY A 430 -47.34 9.30 -12.54
CA GLY A 430 -48.53 9.89 -13.14
C GLY A 430 -49.31 10.86 -12.25
N ARG A 431 -48.67 11.43 -11.21
CA ARG A 431 -49.35 12.23 -10.16
C ARG A 431 -49.39 13.73 -10.43
N THR A 432 -48.63 14.23 -11.40
CA THR A 432 -48.55 15.65 -11.77
C THR A 432 -49.31 15.95 -13.06
N GLN A 433 -50.24 16.91 -13.05
CA GLN A 433 -51.01 17.29 -14.25
C GLN A 433 -50.26 18.22 -15.23
N ASN A 434 -49.01 18.59 -14.94
CA ASN A 434 -48.20 19.43 -15.83
C ASN A 434 -47.29 18.54 -16.71
N PRO A 435 -47.46 18.49 -18.05
CA PRO A 435 -46.78 17.51 -18.91
C PRO A 435 -45.31 17.83 -19.26
N VAL A 436 -44.70 18.83 -18.62
CA VAL A 436 -43.37 19.39 -18.98
C VAL A 436 -42.23 18.63 -18.26
N SER A 437 -42.31 17.30 -18.20
CA SER A 437 -41.34 16.43 -17.51
C SER A 437 -41.26 15.05 -18.17
N THR A 438 -41.34 15.01 -19.50
CA THR A 438 -41.14 13.79 -20.31
C THR A 438 -39.65 13.47 -20.48
N TYR A 439 -38.90 13.44 -19.38
CA TYR A 439 -37.52 13.00 -19.37
C TYR A 439 -37.42 11.55 -19.86
N PRO A 440 -36.52 11.22 -20.80
CA PRO A 440 -36.11 9.83 -21.04
C PRO A 440 -35.68 9.17 -19.73
N MET A 441 -35.88 7.85 -19.61
CA MET A 441 -35.60 7.13 -18.36
C MET A 441 -34.14 7.30 -17.91
N ASP A 442 -33.21 7.33 -18.86
CA ASP A 442 -31.77 7.47 -18.60
C ASP A 442 -31.45 8.90 -18.09
N THR A 443 -32.03 9.94 -18.69
CA THR A 443 -31.96 11.32 -18.21
C THR A 443 -32.57 11.49 -16.82
N ALA A 444 -33.70 10.82 -16.56
CA ALA A 444 -34.37 10.81 -15.26
C ALA A 444 -33.55 10.11 -14.16
N ILE A 445 -32.73 9.11 -14.52
CA ILE A 445 -31.76 8.48 -13.63
C ILE A 445 -30.56 9.44 -13.42
N GLU A 446 -30.00 9.98 -14.50
CA GLU A 446 -28.82 10.85 -14.43
C GLU A 446 -29.06 12.11 -13.59
N LEU A 447 -30.18 12.82 -13.77
CA LEU A 447 -30.52 14.00 -12.97
C LEU A 447 -30.59 13.69 -11.47
N VAL A 448 -31.22 12.56 -11.13
CA VAL A 448 -31.35 12.08 -9.76
C VAL A 448 -30.00 11.64 -9.17
N GLU A 449 -29.14 11.01 -9.95
CA GLU A 449 -27.79 10.61 -9.52
C GLU A 449 -26.85 11.82 -9.39
N LEU A 450 -26.99 12.81 -10.27
CA LEU A 450 -26.22 14.04 -10.33
C LEU A 450 -26.51 15.00 -9.16
N THR A 451 -27.76 15.10 -8.72
CA THR A 451 -28.15 15.96 -7.57
C THR A 451 -28.17 15.25 -6.22
N THR A 452 -27.83 13.95 -6.18
CA THR A 452 -27.64 13.19 -4.93
C THR A 452 -26.24 12.59 -4.76
N GLY A 453 -25.35 12.79 -5.75
CA GLY A 453 -23.98 12.30 -5.73
C GLY A 453 -23.86 10.79 -5.75
N ASN A 454 -24.73 10.11 -6.50
CA ASN A 454 -24.85 8.65 -6.56
C ASN A 454 -25.12 7.98 -5.20
N ARG A 455 -25.49 8.72 -4.15
CA ARG A 455 -25.73 8.17 -2.79
C ARG A 455 -26.98 7.30 -2.72
N TYR A 456 -27.91 7.49 -3.66
CA TYR A 456 -29.15 6.75 -3.78
C TYR A 456 -29.46 6.51 -5.25
N THR A 457 -29.75 5.25 -5.61
CA THR A 457 -30.25 4.92 -6.95
C THR A 457 -31.68 5.44 -7.14
N TYR A 458 -32.06 5.70 -8.40
CA TYR A 458 -33.44 5.99 -8.79
C TYR A 458 -34.46 5.03 -8.14
N SER A 459 -34.15 3.73 -8.09
CA SER A 459 -35.03 2.70 -7.52
C SER A 459 -35.24 2.84 -6.01
N GLN A 460 -34.22 3.25 -5.25
CA GLN A 460 -34.35 3.54 -3.82
C GLN A 460 -35.19 4.81 -3.60
N ILE A 461 -34.98 5.85 -4.40
CA ILE A 461 -35.75 7.09 -4.34
C ILE A 461 -37.24 6.85 -4.67
N LYS A 462 -37.53 6.12 -5.76
CA LYS A 462 -38.89 5.75 -6.15
C LYS A 462 -39.64 4.93 -5.10
N SER A 463 -38.95 4.02 -4.39
CA SER A 463 -39.58 3.09 -3.45
C SER A 463 -39.66 3.61 -2.01
N VAL A 464 -38.64 4.33 -1.53
CA VAL A 464 -38.51 4.74 -0.12
C VAL A 464 -38.92 6.20 0.10
N LEU A 465 -38.55 7.10 -0.82
CA LEU A 465 -38.75 8.56 -0.63
C LEU A 465 -40.09 9.04 -1.21
N VAL A 466 -40.59 8.42 -2.30
CA VAL A 466 -41.84 8.80 -2.98
C VAL A 466 -42.94 7.71 -2.86
N GLY A 467 -43.04 7.12 -1.67
CA GLY A 467 -44.08 6.16 -1.31
C GLY A 467 -45.52 6.72 -1.32
N LYS A 468 -46.48 5.99 -0.76
CA LYS A 468 -47.88 6.45 -0.66
C LYS A 468 -48.01 7.64 0.31
N ASP A 469 -47.18 7.66 1.35
CA ASP A 469 -47.03 8.72 2.35
C ASP A 469 -45.73 9.52 2.11
N GLY A 470 -45.42 9.79 0.84
CA GLY A 470 -44.11 10.27 0.37
C GLY A 470 -43.64 11.57 1.04
N LYS A 471 -42.47 11.52 1.69
CA LYS A 471 -41.89 12.64 2.42
C LYS A 471 -41.13 13.56 1.47
N ALA A 472 -41.83 14.52 0.86
CA ALA A 472 -41.20 15.58 0.05
C ALA A 472 -40.01 16.21 0.78
N ASP A 473 -40.19 16.58 2.05
CA ASP A 473 -39.16 17.14 2.92
C ASP A 473 -37.88 16.29 3.00
N ALA A 474 -37.99 14.96 2.93
CA ALA A 474 -36.83 14.06 2.98
C ALA A 474 -36.08 13.98 1.64
N ALA A 475 -36.80 14.09 0.52
CA ALA A 475 -36.19 14.20 -0.81
C ALA A 475 -35.51 15.58 -0.98
N THR A 476 -36.21 16.66 -0.60
CA THR A 476 -35.66 18.02 -0.58
C THR A 476 -34.43 18.12 0.31
N LYS A 477 -34.49 17.64 1.56
CA LYS A 477 -33.34 17.68 2.48
C LYS A 477 -32.12 16.96 1.91
N LEU A 478 -32.31 15.82 1.23
CA LEU A 478 -31.23 15.00 0.69
C LEU A 478 -30.45 15.74 -0.42
N GLU A 479 -31.16 16.49 -1.27
CA GLU A 479 -30.56 17.35 -2.30
C GLU A 479 -29.94 18.62 -1.69
N CYS A 480 -30.63 19.31 -0.78
CA CYS A 480 -30.09 20.47 -0.06
C CYS A 480 -28.80 20.11 0.72
N ASP A 481 -28.78 18.98 1.44
CA ASP A 481 -27.61 18.44 2.14
C ASP A 481 -26.44 18.20 1.17
N TYR A 482 -26.72 17.77 -0.06
CA TYR A 482 -25.69 17.51 -1.07
C TYR A 482 -25.15 18.80 -1.70
N ILE A 483 -26.03 19.68 -2.18
CA ILE A 483 -25.66 21.00 -2.73
C ILE A 483 -24.87 21.84 -1.71
N ALA A 484 -25.27 21.79 -0.43
CA ALA A 484 -24.55 22.46 0.66
C ALA A 484 -23.18 21.85 0.98
N GLN A 485 -22.92 20.59 0.58
CA GLN A 485 -21.62 19.93 0.72
C GLN A 485 -20.69 20.19 -0.47
N ILE A 486 -21.21 20.16 -1.71
CA ILE A 486 -20.35 20.19 -2.91
C ILE A 486 -20.20 21.57 -3.56
N LEU A 487 -21.23 22.42 -3.51
CA LEU A 487 -21.27 23.66 -4.30
C LEU A 487 -21.08 24.90 -3.44
N LEU A 488 -21.93 25.06 -2.41
CA LEU A 488 -21.92 26.27 -1.55
C LEU A 488 -20.54 26.60 -0.93
N PRO A 489 -19.71 25.63 -0.49
CA PRO A 489 -18.39 25.92 0.08
C PRO A 489 -17.36 26.47 -0.93
N SER A 490 -17.61 26.37 -2.24
CA SER A 490 -16.74 26.96 -3.27
C SER A 490 -17.04 28.44 -3.53
N ILE A 491 -18.29 28.87 -3.27
CA ILE A 491 -18.80 30.21 -3.56
C ILE A 491 -18.13 31.24 -2.65
N LYS A 492 -17.48 32.24 -3.26
CA LYS A 492 -16.74 33.32 -2.57
C LYS A 492 -16.98 34.64 -3.28
N ALA A 493 -16.76 35.76 -2.59
CA ALA A 493 -16.76 37.07 -3.24
C ALA A 493 -15.74 37.13 -4.39
N GLN A 494 -16.06 37.92 -5.42
CA GLN A 494 -15.11 38.33 -6.43
C GLN A 494 -14.16 39.40 -5.83
N ASP A 495 -12.85 39.26 -6.05
CA ASP A 495 -11.80 40.20 -5.61
C ASP A 495 -11.69 41.45 -6.51
#